data_AF-A0A7Y7QY07-F1
#
_entry.id   AF-A0A7Y7QY07-F1
#
_cell.length_a   1.000
_cell.length_b   1.000
_cell.length_c   1.000
_cell.angle_alpha   90.00
_cell.angle_beta   90.00
_cell.angle_gamma   90.00
#
_symmetry.space_group_name_H-M   'P 1'
#
loop_
_entity.id
_entity.type
_entity.pdbx_description
1 polymer ?
#
loop_
_entity_poly.entity_id
_entity_poly.type
_entity_poly.pdbx_seq_one_letter_code
_entity_poly.pdbx_strand_id
1 'polypeptide(L)'
;MKTPSPGVMAAGLIGLTGIILVSIGAPSSRKAPVPISEMSEPAPAASVSARGFSLASTSVDLPADDATYPDGPHADVINANCTSCHSASMALTQPALSADQWKATVTKMREVYKAPVAEKDVDAIVAYLTAMPSQKVAPAIGKAQDPDPKVAPDVSGGTG
;
A
#
# COMPACT_ATOMS: atom_id res chain seq x y z
N MET A 1 40.80 41.92 5.68
CA MET A 1 39.91 40.75 5.89
C MET A 1 40.72 39.48 5.63
N LYS A 2 41.24 38.84 6.69
CA LYS A 2 42.08 37.63 6.59
C LYS A 2 41.17 36.43 6.90
N THR A 3 40.96 35.54 5.94
CA THR A 3 40.14 34.35 6.11
C THR A 3 40.91 33.29 6.91
N PRO A 4 40.26 32.61 7.87
CA PRO A 4 40.90 31.53 8.62
C PRO A 4 41.09 30.27 7.75
N SER A 5 42.17 29.54 8.06
CA SER A 5 42.62 28.33 7.36
C SER A 5 41.63 27.17 7.46
N PRO A 6 41.50 26.31 6.43
CA PRO A 6 40.55 25.18 6.38
C PRO A 6 40.69 24.18 7.53
N GLY A 7 41.85 24.10 8.20
CA GLY A 7 42.05 23.22 9.36
C GLY A 7 41.19 23.57 10.57
N VAL A 8 40.80 24.83 10.74
CA VAL A 8 39.98 25.29 11.88
C VAL A 8 38.50 24.92 11.69
N MET A 9 38.04 24.77 10.43
CA MET A 9 36.65 24.41 10.13
C MET A 9 36.36 22.92 10.33
N ALA A 10 37.35 22.05 10.13
CA ALA A 10 37.21 20.61 10.34
C ALA A 10 37.12 20.24 11.84
N ALA A 11 37.87 20.92 12.71
CA ALA A 11 37.83 20.68 14.16
C ALA A 11 36.50 21.13 14.81
N GLY A 12 35.88 22.20 14.28
CA GLY A 12 34.60 22.70 14.79
C GLY A 12 33.42 21.74 14.58
N LEU A 13 33.37 21.07 13.43
CA LEU A 13 32.31 20.10 13.10
C LEU A 13 32.41 18.81 13.92
N ILE A 14 33.63 18.34 14.18
CA ILE A 14 33.88 17.13 15.00
C ILE A 14 33.61 17.42 16.49
N GLY A 15 33.97 18.60 16.99
CA GLY A 15 33.67 19.02 18.35
C GLY A 15 32.16 19.11 18.63
N LEU A 16 31.40 19.65 17.67
CA LEU A 16 29.96 19.83 17.82
C LEU A 16 29.18 18.50 17.73
N THR A 17 29.62 17.56 16.88
CA THR A 17 29.06 16.19 16.85
C THR A 17 29.42 15.39 18.10
N GLY A 18 30.63 15.52 18.64
CA GLY A 18 31.04 14.89 19.90
C GLY A 18 30.21 15.36 21.11
N ILE A 19 29.91 16.66 21.21
CA ILE A 19 29.06 17.21 22.27
C ILE A 19 27.61 16.73 22.13
N ILE A 20 27.07 16.64 20.90
CA ILE A 20 25.72 16.10 20.66
C ILE A 20 25.63 14.63 21.10
N LEU A 21 26.65 13.82 20.79
CA LEU A 21 26.68 12.41 21.20
C LEU A 21 26.81 12.22 22.71
N VAL A 22 27.56 13.08 23.41
CA VAL A 22 27.65 13.05 24.89
C VAL A 22 26.33 13.48 25.55
N SER A 23 25.55 14.35 24.92
CA SER A 23 24.26 14.83 25.44
C SER A 23 23.16 13.76 25.43
N ILE A 24 23.28 12.72 24.61
CA ILE A 24 22.25 11.67 24.45
C ILE A 24 22.32 10.62 25.57
N GLY A 25 23.40 10.59 26.36
CA GLY A 25 23.56 9.66 27.49
C GLY A 25 23.78 8.21 27.04
N ALA A 26 24.48 7.43 27.87
CA ALA A 26 24.75 6.02 27.55
C ALA A 26 23.42 5.23 27.43
N PRO A 27 23.28 4.31 26.45
CA PRO A 27 22.07 3.51 26.28
C PRO A 27 21.70 2.70 27.54
N SER A 28 22.68 2.46 28.41
CA SER A 28 22.56 1.73 29.67
C SER A 28 22.01 2.56 30.84
N SER A 29 21.80 3.88 30.70
CA SER A 29 21.21 4.72 31.75
C SER A 29 19.68 4.73 31.76
N ARG A 30 19.02 4.01 30.85
CA ARG A 30 17.57 3.81 30.90
C ARG A 30 17.24 2.88 32.07
N LYS A 31 16.56 3.40 33.09
CA LYS A 31 15.90 2.59 34.12
C LYS A 31 15.02 1.59 33.38
N ALA A 32 15.24 0.29 33.63
CA ALA A 32 14.42 -0.75 33.03
C ALA A 32 12.94 -0.39 33.24
N PRO A 33 12.09 -0.44 32.20
CA PRO A 33 10.67 -0.32 32.41
C PRO A 33 10.29 -1.36 33.46
N VAL A 34 9.54 -0.94 34.48
CA VAL A 34 8.95 -1.85 35.46
C VAL A 34 8.27 -2.94 34.63
N PRO A 35 8.51 -4.24 34.90
CA PRO A 35 7.74 -5.27 34.23
C PRO A 35 6.28 -4.94 34.54
N ILE A 36 5.55 -4.51 33.52
CA ILE A 36 4.10 -4.48 33.59
C ILE A 36 3.80 -5.95 33.80
N SER A 37 3.51 -6.33 35.05
CA SER A 37 2.86 -7.59 35.31
C SER A 37 1.69 -7.60 34.35
N GLU A 38 1.75 -8.49 33.37
CA GLU A 38 0.61 -8.83 32.53
C GLU A 38 -0.53 -9.11 33.49
N MET A 39 -1.36 -8.10 33.70
CA MET A 39 -2.75 -8.33 34.00
C MET A 39 -3.22 -9.11 32.78
N SER A 40 -3.17 -10.44 32.92
CA SER A 40 -3.85 -11.34 32.02
C SER A 40 -5.31 -10.94 32.11
N GLU A 41 -5.72 -10.02 31.24
CA GLU A 41 -7.11 -9.79 30.93
C GLU A 41 -7.67 -11.17 30.56
N PRO A 42 -8.77 -11.63 31.18
CA PRO A 42 -9.33 -12.92 30.82
C PRO A 42 -9.62 -12.90 29.32
N ALA A 43 -9.16 -13.93 28.62
CA ALA A 43 -9.36 -14.05 27.18
C ALA A 43 -10.84 -13.79 26.84
N PRO A 44 -11.15 -12.93 25.85
CA PRO A 44 -12.53 -12.63 25.52
C PRO A 44 -13.28 -13.92 25.19
N ALA A 45 -14.54 -14.01 25.60
CA ALA A 45 -15.37 -15.16 25.31
C ALA A 45 -15.35 -15.43 23.79
N ALA A 46 -15.05 -16.67 23.41
CA ALA A 46 -14.97 -17.10 22.00
C ALA A 46 -16.31 -17.03 21.26
N SER A 47 -17.38 -16.61 21.95
CA SER A 47 -18.67 -16.32 21.35
C SER A 47 -19.43 -15.21 22.06
N VAL A 48 -20.22 -14.47 21.29
CA VAL A 48 -21.18 -13.47 21.80
C VAL A 48 -22.56 -13.80 21.25
N SER A 49 -23.54 -13.86 22.14
CA SER A 49 -24.94 -14.13 21.79
C SER A 49 -25.82 -12.92 22.07
N ALA A 50 -26.60 -12.50 21.07
CA ALA A 50 -27.59 -11.43 21.22
C ALA A 50 -28.80 -11.68 20.32
N ARG A 51 -30.02 -11.50 20.86
CA ARG A 51 -31.28 -11.58 20.10
C ARG A 51 -31.44 -12.87 19.27
N GLY A 52 -30.98 -14.01 19.80
CA GLY A 52 -31.06 -15.30 19.11
C GLY A 52 -29.97 -15.58 18.08
N PHE A 53 -29.00 -14.68 17.90
CA PHE A 53 -27.82 -14.89 17.06
C PHE A 53 -26.59 -15.14 17.94
N SER A 54 -25.76 -16.10 17.54
CA SER A 54 -24.47 -16.41 18.19
C SER A 54 -23.35 -16.23 17.18
N LEU A 55 -22.40 -15.36 17.50
CA LEU A 55 -21.18 -15.17 16.72
C LEU A 55 -20.05 -15.89 17.45
N ALA A 56 -19.40 -16.84 16.80
CA ALA A 56 -18.22 -17.53 17.32
C ALA A 56 -16.97 -17.04 16.60
N SER A 57 -15.91 -16.79 17.36
CA SER A 57 -14.59 -16.50 16.80
C SER A 57 -14.07 -17.76 16.12
N THR A 58 -13.76 -17.67 14.83
CA THR A 58 -13.15 -18.74 14.05
C THR A 58 -11.82 -18.25 13.49
N SER A 59 -10.85 -19.15 13.40
CA SER A 59 -9.56 -18.86 12.78
C SER A 59 -9.63 -19.23 11.30
N VAL A 60 -9.15 -18.33 10.44
CA VAL A 60 -9.03 -18.53 9.00
C VAL A 60 -7.59 -18.19 8.62
N ASP A 61 -6.93 -19.12 7.94
CA ASP A 61 -5.62 -18.88 7.34
C ASP A 61 -5.82 -18.22 5.97
N LEU A 62 -5.21 -17.05 5.78
CA LEU A 62 -5.30 -16.30 4.51
C LEU A 62 -3.99 -16.44 3.75
N PRO A 63 -4.04 -16.76 2.43
CA PRO A 63 -2.84 -16.79 1.62
C PRO A 63 -2.23 -15.39 1.51
N ALA A 64 -0.89 -15.31 1.49
CA ALA A 64 -0.19 -14.08 1.17
C ALA A 64 -0.34 -13.77 -0.34
N ASP A 65 -0.47 -12.49 -0.68
CA ASP A 65 -0.50 -12.00 -2.06
C ASP A 65 0.73 -11.11 -2.30
N ASP A 66 1.87 -11.76 -2.52
CA ASP A 66 3.17 -11.17 -2.81
C ASP A 66 3.51 -11.20 -4.32
N ALA A 67 2.49 -11.38 -5.17
CA ALA A 67 2.65 -11.47 -6.60
C ALA A 67 3.22 -10.18 -7.20
N THR A 68 4.21 -10.35 -8.07
CA THR A 68 4.75 -9.28 -8.94
C THR A 68 4.04 -9.29 -10.29
N TYR A 69 4.15 -8.18 -11.02
CA TYR A 69 3.73 -8.15 -12.42
C TYR A 69 4.57 -9.14 -13.25
N PRO A 70 3.93 -9.99 -14.09
CA PRO A 70 4.64 -10.96 -14.94
C PRO A 70 5.70 -10.33 -15.83
N ASP A 71 6.71 -11.12 -16.18
CA ASP A 71 7.79 -10.68 -17.07
C ASP A 71 7.25 -10.23 -18.43
N GLY A 72 7.84 -9.16 -18.96
CA GLY A 72 7.46 -8.57 -20.24
C GLY A 72 8.05 -7.18 -20.46
N PRO A 73 7.83 -6.58 -21.64
CA PRO A 73 8.27 -5.21 -21.91
C PRO A 73 7.68 -4.22 -20.89
N HIS A 74 8.54 -3.47 -20.19
CA HIS A 74 8.16 -2.52 -19.12
C HIS A 74 7.69 -3.14 -17.80
N ALA A 75 7.87 -4.45 -17.59
CA ALA A 75 7.57 -5.12 -16.32
C ALA A 75 8.40 -4.54 -15.15
N ASP A 76 9.65 -4.16 -15.42
CA ASP A 76 10.53 -3.49 -14.46
C ASP A 76 9.98 -2.14 -14.01
N VAL A 77 9.47 -1.35 -14.95
CA VAL A 77 8.89 -0.03 -14.68
C VAL A 77 7.64 -0.16 -13.80
N ILE A 78 6.71 -1.05 -14.13
CA ILE A 78 5.47 -1.19 -13.34
C ILE A 78 5.75 -1.80 -11.96
N ASN A 79 6.64 -2.80 -11.86
CA ASN A 79 7.03 -3.39 -10.57
C ASN A 79 7.74 -2.38 -9.65
N ALA A 80 8.53 -1.45 -10.19
CA ALA A 80 9.20 -0.41 -9.41
C ALA A 80 8.27 0.68 -8.88
N ASN A 81 7.12 0.91 -9.52
CA ASN A 81 6.28 2.08 -9.26
C ASN A 81 4.92 1.78 -8.61
N CYS A 82 4.39 0.55 -8.74
CA CYS A 82 3.00 0.26 -8.37
C CYS A 82 2.84 -0.68 -7.17
N THR A 83 3.87 -1.44 -6.79
CA THR A 83 3.78 -2.48 -5.74
C THR A 83 4.02 -1.95 -4.32
N SER A 84 4.32 -0.65 -4.17
CA SER A 84 4.58 -0.03 -2.86
C SER A 84 3.33 0.16 -2.00
N CYS A 85 2.14 0.17 -2.62
CA CYS A 85 0.89 0.51 -1.95
C CYS A 85 -0.16 -0.61 -2.01
N HIS A 86 -0.10 -1.47 -3.02
CA HIS A 86 -1.00 -2.61 -3.22
C HIS A 86 -0.28 -3.72 -3.99
N SER A 87 -0.79 -4.95 -3.93
CA SER A 87 -0.27 -6.07 -4.71
C SER A 87 -0.51 -5.87 -6.22
N ALA A 88 0.23 -6.61 -7.05
CA ALA A 88 0.03 -6.57 -8.50
C ALA A 88 -1.35 -7.11 -8.90
N SER A 89 -1.91 -8.04 -8.12
CA SER A 89 -3.20 -8.68 -8.39
C SER A 89 -4.33 -7.65 -8.54
N MET A 90 -4.28 -6.53 -7.80
CA MET A 90 -5.29 -5.48 -7.88
C MET A 90 -5.41 -4.89 -9.29
N ALA A 91 -4.29 -4.75 -10.02
CA ALA A 91 -4.33 -4.31 -11.41
C ALA A 91 -4.59 -5.47 -12.38
N LEU A 92 -4.00 -6.64 -12.12
CA LEU A 92 -4.10 -7.80 -13.02
C LEU A 92 -5.52 -8.41 -13.12
N THR A 93 -6.34 -8.18 -12.10
CA THR A 93 -7.72 -8.67 -12.00
C THR A 93 -8.77 -7.67 -12.50
N GLN A 94 -8.34 -6.49 -12.96
CA GLN A 94 -9.27 -5.52 -13.55
C GLN A 94 -9.90 -6.09 -14.82
N PRO A 95 -11.16 -5.70 -15.13
CA PRO A 95 -11.77 -6.03 -16.43
C PRO A 95 -10.93 -5.48 -17.59
N ALA A 96 -11.21 -5.91 -18.81
CA ALA A 96 -10.53 -5.37 -19.97
C ALA A 96 -10.86 -3.87 -20.13
N LEU A 97 -9.84 -3.03 -20.07
CA LEU A 97 -9.93 -1.58 -20.19
C LEU A 97 -9.18 -1.10 -21.43
N SER A 98 -9.67 -0.01 -22.03
CA SER A 98 -8.95 0.69 -23.10
C SER A 98 -7.68 1.35 -22.58
N ALA A 99 -6.77 1.70 -23.50
CA ALA A 99 -5.56 2.45 -23.17
C ALA A 99 -5.88 3.78 -22.46
N ASP A 100 -6.93 4.49 -22.88
CA ASP A 100 -7.35 5.74 -22.27
C ASP A 100 -7.87 5.55 -20.84
N GLN A 101 -8.63 4.47 -20.60
CA GLN A 101 -9.11 4.11 -19.27
C GLN A 101 -7.95 3.74 -18.33
N TRP A 102 -6.97 2.98 -18.83
CA TRP A 102 -5.74 2.70 -18.09
C TRP A 102 -4.94 3.97 -17.81
N LYS A 103 -4.79 4.87 -18.79
CA LYS A 103 -4.08 6.14 -18.63
C LYS A 103 -4.74 7.03 -17.57
N ALA A 104 -6.07 7.10 -17.55
CA ALA A 104 -6.82 7.80 -16.51
C ALA A 104 -6.57 7.17 -15.12
N THR A 105 -6.55 5.84 -15.04
CA THR A 105 -6.30 5.11 -13.80
C THR A 105 -4.89 5.34 -13.26
N VAL A 106 -3.87 5.19 -14.10
CA VAL A 106 -2.45 5.44 -13.76
C VAL A 106 -2.25 6.91 -13.38
N THR A 107 -2.91 7.84 -14.08
CA THR A 107 -2.89 9.26 -13.73
C THR A 107 -3.51 9.53 -12.37
N LYS A 108 -4.63 8.89 -12.04
CA LYS A 108 -5.23 8.94 -10.70
C LYS A 108 -4.27 8.42 -9.63
N MET A 109 -3.58 7.30 -9.88
CA MET A 109 -2.57 6.76 -8.95
C MET A 109 -1.46 7.79 -8.68
N ARG A 110 -0.94 8.42 -9.72
CA ARG A 110 0.12 9.43 -9.60
C ARG A 110 -0.36 10.70 -8.91
N GLU A 111 -1.47 11.27 -9.35
CA GLU A 111 -1.86 12.64 -8.98
C GLU A 111 -2.70 12.71 -7.71
N VAL A 112 -3.58 11.73 -7.49
CA VAL A 112 -4.48 11.69 -6.33
C VAL A 112 -3.86 10.85 -5.21
N TYR A 113 -3.41 9.64 -5.53
CA TYR A 113 -2.86 8.71 -4.53
C TYR A 113 -1.34 8.85 -4.32
N LYS A 114 -0.69 9.75 -5.07
CA LYS A 114 0.73 10.09 -4.94
C LYS A 114 1.67 8.89 -5.10
N ALA A 115 1.28 7.93 -5.94
CA ALA A 115 2.21 6.88 -6.38
C ALA A 115 3.44 7.53 -7.04
N PRO A 116 4.66 7.03 -6.79
CA PRO A 116 5.91 7.65 -7.21
C PRO A 116 6.21 7.47 -8.72
N VAL A 117 5.18 7.56 -9.57
CA VAL A 117 5.27 7.40 -11.02
C VAL A 117 5.75 8.70 -11.67
N ALA A 118 6.88 8.67 -12.38
CA ALA A 118 7.29 9.81 -13.20
C ALA A 118 6.39 9.95 -14.44
N GLU A 119 6.15 11.17 -14.90
CA GLU A 119 5.26 11.44 -16.05
C GLU A 119 5.71 10.71 -17.32
N LYS A 120 7.03 10.61 -17.55
CA LYS A 120 7.62 9.86 -18.68
C LYS A 120 7.32 8.36 -18.67
N ASP A 121 6.99 7.77 -17.52
CA ASP A 121 6.83 6.32 -17.37
C ASP A 121 5.35 5.90 -17.53
N VAL A 122 4.44 6.86 -17.62
CA VAL A 122 2.99 6.61 -17.71
C VAL A 122 2.64 5.80 -18.93
N ASP A 123 3.14 6.20 -20.10
CA ASP A 123 2.79 5.53 -21.35
C ASP A 123 3.38 4.11 -21.41
N ALA A 124 4.55 3.88 -20.80
CA ALA A 124 5.15 2.56 -20.67
C ALA A 124 4.32 1.63 -19.76
N ILE A 125 3.82 2.16 -18.64
CA ILE A 125 2.93 1.43 -17.72
C ILE A 125 1.60 1.08 -18.42
N VAL A 126 1.01 2.02 -19.16
CA VAL A 126 -0.23 1.79 -19.91
C VAL A 126 -0.02 0.74 -21.01
N ALA A 127 1.11 0.80 -21.72
CA ALA A 127 1.48 -0.20 -22.72
C ALA A 127 1.62 -1.60 -22.12
N TYR A 128 2.24 -1.71 -20.94
CA TYR A 128 2.33 -2.97 -20.20
C TYR A 128 0.95 -3.52 -19.85
N LEU A 129 0.11 -2.71 -19.20
CA LEU A 129 -1.20 -3.13 -18.73
C LEU A 129 -2.08 -3.58 -19.89
N THR A 130 -2.13 -2.82 -20.98
CA THR A 130 -2.94 -3.14 -22.17
C THR A 130 -2.44 -4.39 -22.91
N ALA A 131 -1.16 -4.75 -22.79
CA ALA A 131 -0.59 -5.95 -23.42
C ALA A 131 -0.92 -7.24 -22.64
N MET A 132 -1.42 -7.15 -21.40
CA MET A 132 -1.71 -8.32 -20.58
C MET A 132 -2.76 -9.23 -21.23
N PRO A 133 -2.64 -10.57 -21.08
CA PRO A 133 -3.61 -11.50 -21.66
C PRO A 133 -5.05 -11.24 -21.19
N SER A 134 -5.26 -10.86 -19.93
CA SER A 134 -6.57 -10.52 -19.36
C SER A 134 -7.20 -9.26 -19.95
N GLN A 135 -6.41 -8.44 -20.64
CA GLN A 135 -6.83 -7.18 -21.25
C GLN A 135 -7.15 -7.32 -22.75
N LYS A 136 -6.99 -8.52 -23.32
CA LYS A 136 -7.47 -8.83 -24.67
C LYS A 136 -8.99 -8.90 -24.66
N VAL A 137 -9.63 -7.82 -25.09
CA VAL A 137 -11.08 -7.68 -25.20
C VAL A 137 -11.62 -8.79 -26.13
N ALA A 138 -12.32 -9.78 -25.57
CA ALA A 138 -13.36 -10.47 -26.32
C ALA A 138 -14.48 -9.45 -26.59
N PRO A 139 -15.11 -9.43 -27.78
CA PRO A 139 -16.03 -8.37 -28.18
C PRO A 139 -17.07 -8.11 -27.09
N ALA A 140 -17.19 -6.84 -26.68
CA ALA A 140 -18.06 -6.41 -25.60
C ALA A 140 -19.53 -6.76 -25.90
N ILE A 141 -20.03 -7.82 -25.24
CA ILE A 141 -21.47 -8.05 -25.14
C ILE A 141 -21.96 -7.26 -23.92
N GLY A 142 -22.34 -6.00 -24.15
CA GLY A 142 -22.99 -5.16 -23.15
C GLY A 142 -22.42 -3.76 -23.12
N LYS A 143 -23.27 -2.76 -23.33
CA LYS A 143 -22.94 -1.37 -23.03
C LYS A 143 -22.68 -1.25 -21.53
N ALA A 144 -21.60 -0.57 -21.16
CA ALA A 144 -21.40 -0.12 -19.79
C ALA A 144 -22.63 0.68 -19.37
N GLN A 145 -23.44 0.09 -18.49
CA GLN A 145 -24.53 0.78 -17.83
C GLN A 145 -23.90 1.37 -16.56
N ASP A 146 -23.67 2.68 -16.54
CA ASP A 146 -23.38 3.37 -15.29
C ASP A 146 -24.54 3.09 -14.32
N PRO A 147 -24.28 2.70 -13.06
CA PRO A 147 -25.35 2.55 -12.09
C PRO A 147 -25.96 3.92 -11.83
N ASP A 148 -27.24 4.05 -12.17
CA ASP A 148 -28.06 5.21 -11.86
C ASP A 148 -28.00 5.50 -10.34
N PRO A 149 -27.63 6.72 -9.91
CA PRO A 149 -27.48 7.05 -8.48
C PRO A 149 -28.78 7.03 -7.66
N LYS A 150 -29.93 6.69 -8.24
CA LYS A 150 -31.24 6.75 -7.59
C LYS A 150 -31.86 5.39 -7.29
N VAL A 151 -31.25 4.28 -7.71
CA VAL A 151 -31.78 2.95 -7.40
C VAL A 151 -30.98 2.31 -6.27
N ALA A 152 -31.52 2.38 -5.05
CA ALA A 152 -31.03 1.57 -3.95
C ALA A 152 -31.26 0.08 -4.25
N PRO A 153 -30.31 -0.83 -3.95
CA PRO A 153 -30.54 -2.26 -4.10
C PRO A 153 -31.58 -2.74 -3.08
N ASP A 154 -32.63 -3.38 -3.59
CA ASP A 154 -33.61 -4.12 -2.80
C ASP A 154 -32.92 -5.34 -2.17
N VAL A 155 -32.77 -5.31 -0.85
CA VAL A 155 -32.30 -6.45 -0.05
C VAL A 155 -33.50 -7.18 0.52
N SER A 156 -34.19 -7.93 -0.33
CA SER A 156 -35.19 -8.89 0.13
C SER A 156 -34.51 -10.21 0.50
N GLY A 157 -34.55 -10.52 1.79
CA GLY A 157 -33.87 -11.66 2.40
C GLY A 157 -34.44 -13.02 2.00
N GLY A 158 -33.55 -14.00 1.89
CA GLY A 158 -33.88 -15.41 1.74
C GLY A 158 -33.15 -16.22 2.80
N THR A 159 -33.83 -16.53 3.90
CA THR A 159 -33.46 -17.60 4.82
C THR A 159 -34.07 -18.90 4.31
N GLY A 160 -33.22 -19.87 4.02
CA GLY A 160 -33.55 -21.29 3.86
C GLY A 160 -32.55 -22.12 4.63
#